data_AF-A0A8T4ZRB9-F1
#
_entry.id   AF-A0A8T4ZRB9-F1
#
_cell.length_a   1.000
_cell.length_b   1.000
_cell.length_c   1.000
_cell.angle_alpha   90.00
_cell.angle_beta   90.00
_cell.angle_gamma   90.00
#
_symmetry.space_group_name_H-M   'P 1'
#
loop_
_entity.id
_entity.type
_entity.pdbx_description
1 polymer ?
#
loop_
_entity_poly.entity_id
_entity_poly.type
_entity_poly.pdbx_seq_one_letter_code
_entity_poly.pdbx_strand_id
1 'polypeptide(L)'
;MVPEALQALGLKWVHRTFGERTRIERWFRTMKARTRRFFNNFPVRKRTIPKIKLFIRLFVLWYNFIRPHQTLKRPPATPIT
;
A
#
# COMPACT_ATOMS: atom_id res chain seq x y z
N MET A 1 1.24 9.07 17.57
CA MET A 1 1.05 7.60 17.50
C MET A 1 2.10 7.05 16.54
N VAL A 2 3.20 6.39 16.90
CA VAL A 2 3.74 5.81 18.14
C VAL A 2 5.25 6.13 18.14
N PRO A 3 5.73 7.15 18.88
CA PRO A 3 7.13 7.54 18.82
C PRO A 3 8.06 6.59 19.60
N GLU A 4 7.60 5.97 20.69
CA GLU A 4 8.46 5.16 21.56
C GLU A 4 8.98 3.89 20.89
N ALA A 5 8.13 3.17 20.14
CA ALA A 5 8.54 1.97 19.42
C ALA A 5 9.58 2.26 18.32
N LEU A 6 9.49 3.43 17.68
CA LEU A 6 10.45 3.85 16.64
C LEU A 6 11.77 4.32 17.25
N GLN A 7 11.72 5.00 18.40
CA GLN A 7 12.91 5.35 19.19
C GLN A 7 13.64 4.11 19.70
N ALA A 8 12.91 3.11 20.21
CA ALA A 8 13.49 1.85 20.64
C ALA A 8 14.21 1.11 19.50
N LEU A 9 13.75 1.30 18.26
CA LEU A 9 14.37 0.75 17.05
C LEU A 9 15.48 1.66 16.46
N GLY A 10 15.78 2.80 17.07
CA GLY A 10 16.78 3.76 16.57
C GLY A 10 16.39 4.44 15.24
N LEU A 11 15.11 4.40 14.87
CA LEU A 11 14.63 4.92 13.59
C LEU A 11 14.33 6.42 13.71
N LYS A 12 14.93 7.21 12.81
CA LYS A 12 14.61 8.64 12.68
C LYS A 12 13.16 8.79 12.22
N TRP A 13 12.34 9.47 13.02
CA TRP A 13 10.94 9.75 12.72
C TRP A 13 10.67 11.25 12.69
N VAL A 14 9.85 11.69 11.73
CA VAL A 14 9.42 13.08 11.58
C VAL A 14 7.90 13.08 11.41
N HIS A 15 7.19 13.81 12.27
CA HIS A 15 5.76 14.06 12.07
C HIS A 15 5.58 15.11 10.98
N ARG A 16 4.93 14.75 9.87
CA ARG A 16 4.45 15.73 8.88
C ARG A 16 2.95 15.62 8.76
N THR A 17 2.25 16.69 9.13
CA THR A 17 0.78 16.80 9.09
C THR A 17 0.27 17.28 7.74
N PHE A 18 1.09 18.07 7.01
CA PHE A 18 0.75 18.62 5.69
C PHE A 18 1.97 18.53 4.73
N GLY A 19 1.71 18.33 3.44
CA GLY A 19 2.74 18.26 2.40
C GLY A 19 2.65 17.05 1.48
N GLU A 20 3.77 16.63 0.88
CA GLU A 20 3.82 15.45 0.04
C GLU A 20 3.45 14.19 0.82
N ARG A 21 2.48 13.44 0.30
CA ARG A 21 2.07 12.17 0.89
C ARG A 21 3.21 11.16 0.85
N THR A 22 3.42 10.49 1.98
CA THR A 22 4.39 9.41 2.08
C THR A 22 4.06 8.29 1.08
N ARG A 23 5.07 7.51 0.70
CA ARG A 23 4.89 6.38 -0.22
C ARG A 23 3.86 5.38 0.33
N ILE A 24 3.84 5.19 1.64
CA ILE A 24 2.91 4.31 2.35
C ILE A 24 1.46 4.82 2.21
N GLU A 25 1.19 6.09 2.51
CA GLU A 25 -0.15 6.66 2.35
C GLU A 25 -0.63 6.63 0.91
N ARG A 26 0.27 6.87 -0.05
CA ARG A 26 -0.03 6.78 -1.49
C ARG A 26 -0.42 5.34 -1.88
N TRP A 27 0.30 4.34 -1.37
CA TRP A 27 -0.01 2.93 -1.54
C TRP A 27 -1.40 2.59 -1.00
N PHE A 28 -1.70 2.97 0.25
CA PHE A 28 -3.00 2.74 0.87
C PHE A 28 -4.14 3.44 0.13
N ARG A 29 -3.91 4.65 -0.38
CA ARG A 29 -4.90 5.35 -1.22
C ARG A 29 -5.26 4.55 -2.47
N THR A 30 -4.25 4.02 -3.18
CA THR A 30 -4.49 3.20 -4.37
C THR A 30 -5.21 1.90 -4.01
N MET A 31 -4.84 1.25 -2.91
CA MET A 31 -5.52 0.05 -2.43
C MET A 31 -6.99 0.34 -2.12
N LYS A 32 -7.28 1.42 -1.35
CA LYS A 32 -8.64 1.86 -1.02
C LYS A 32 -9.47 2.17 -2.25
N ALA A 33 -8.90 2.86 -3.25
CA ALA A 33 -9.61 3.17 -4.49
C ALA A 33 -10.00 1.89 -5.26
N ARG A 34 -9.14 0.86 -5.27
CA ARG A 34 -9.46 -0.42 -5.90
C ARG A 34 -10.47 -1.22 -5.09
N THR A 35 -10.35 -1.29 -3.77
CA THR A 35 -11.34 -1.97 -2.91
C THR A 35 -12.70 -1.29 -2.93
N ARG A 36 -12.76 0.05 -3.08
CA ARG A 36 -14.02 0.78 -3.31
C ARG A 36 -14.69 0.39 -4.62
N ARG A 37 -13.92 0.03 -5.66
CA ARG A 37 -14.49 -0.55 -6.89
C ARG A 37 -15.04 -1.97 -6.69
N PHE A 38 -14.56 -2.67 -5.66
CA PHE A 38 -15.01 -4.01 -5.29
C PHE A 38 -16.12 -4.02 -4.22
N PHE A 39 -16.61 -2.87 -3.75
CA PHE A 39 -17.49 -2.74 -2.57
C PHE A 39 -18.73 -3.66 -2.61
N ASN A 40 -19.20 -4.04 -3.80
CA ASN A 40 -20.36 -4.95 -3.97
C ASN A 40 -19.98 -6.40 -4.37
N ASN A 41 -18.73 -6.65 -4.79
CA ASN A 41 -18.34 -7.91 -5.44
C ASN A 41 -17.21 -8.66 -4.72
N PHE A 42 -16.71 -8.20 -3.58
CA PHE A 42 -15.72 -8.99 -2.84
C PHE A 42 -16.42 -10.25 -2.32
N PRO A 43 -16.07 -11.47 -2.79
CA PRO A 43 -16.85 -12.67 -2.50
C PRO A 43 -16.52 -13.20 -1.10
N VAL A 44 -16.85 -12.42 -0.06
CA VAL A 44 -16.54 -12.68 1.36
C VAL A 44 -17.55 -13.57 2.05
N ARG A 45 -18.67 -13.96 1.42
CA ARG A 45 -19.73 -14.77 2.05
C ARG A 45 -19.24 -16.11 2.64
N LYS A 46 -18.14 -16.68 2.12
CA LYS A 46 -17.46 -17.87 2.67
C LYS A 46 -15.94 -17.75 2.51
N ARG A 47 -15.17 -18.18 3.52
CA ARG A 47 -13.68 -18.17 3.56
C ARG A 47 -13.06 -16.77 3.33
N THR A 48 -13.45 -15.81 4.16
CA THR A 48 -13.07 -14.39 4.07
C THR A 48 -11.56 -14.13 4.19
N ILE A 49 -10.93 -14.67 5.25
CA ILE A 49 -9.50 -14.46 5.54
C ILE A 49 -8.58 -14.89 4.38
N PRO A 50 -8.65 -16.13 3.84
CA PRO A 50 -7.74 -16.55 2.77
C PRO A 50 -7.95 -15.77 1.47
N LYS A 51 -9.19 -15.38 1.14
CA LYS A 51 -9.49 -14.55 -0.04
C LYS A 51 -8.91 -13.14 0.10
N ILE A 52 -9.02 -12.55 1.28
CA ILE A 52 -8.39 -11.26 1.58
C ILE A 52 -6.86 -11.38 1.49
N LYS A 53 -6.27 -12.44 2.05
CA LYS A 53 -4.81 -12.70 1.93
C LYS A 53 -4.38 -12.81 0.47
N LEU A 54 -5.12 -13.56 -0.34
CA LEU A 54 -4.84 -13.70 -1.77
C LEU A 54 -4.94 -12.36 -2.50
N PHE A 55 -6.01 -11.59 -2.24
CA PHE A 55 -6.17 -10.24 -2.79
C PHE A 55 -4.99 -9.33 -2.43
N ILE A 56 -4.58 -9.30 -1.16
CA ILE A 56 -3.44 -8.46 -0.75
C ILE A 56 -2.16 -8.90 -1.47
N ARG A 57 -1.89 -10.21 -1.58
CA ARG A 57 -0.73 -10.73 -2.31
C ARG A 57 -0.73 -10.30 -3.78
N LEU A 58 -1.86 -10.47 -4.46
CA LEU A 58 -2.04 -10.06 -5.86
C LEU A 58 -1.92 -8.54 -6.02
N PHE A 59 -2.46 -7.78 -5.07
CA PHE A 59 -2.35 -6.33 -5.06
C PHE A 59 -0.90 -5.87 -4.91
N VAL A 60 -0.13 -6.47 -3.99
CA VAL A 60 1.29 -6.17 -3.79
C VAL A 60 2.10 -6.50 -5.05
N LEU A 61 1.89 -7.67 -5.65
CA LEU A 61 2.53 -8.05 -6.91
C LEU A 61 2.25 -7.03 -8.02
N TRP A 62 0.97 -6.74 -8.25
CA TRP A 62 0.55 -5.80 -9.27
C TRP A 62 1.09 -4.39 -9.02
N TYR A 63 1.00 -3.89 -7.79
CA TYR A 63 1.42 -2.54 -7.46
C TYR A 63 2.92 -2.35 -7.63
N ASN A 64 3.72 -3.33 -7.21
CA ASN A 64 5.18 -3.21 -7.18
C ASN A 64 5.84 -3.52 -8.52
N PHE A 65 5.33 -4.49 -9.27
CA PHE A 65 6.04 -5.05 -10.43
C PHE A 65 5.36 -4.81 -11.77
N ILE A 66 4.03 -4.65 -11.79
CA ILE A 66 3.28 -4.56 -13.06
C ILE A 66 2.86 -3.12 -13.34
N ARG A 67 2.38 -2.40 -12.33
CA ARG A 67 1.78 -1.08 -12.51
C ARG A 67 2.88 -0.02 -12.76
N PRO A 68 2.93 0.61 -13.95
CA PRO A 68 3.74 1.80 -14.13
C PRO A 68 3.17 2.93 -13.27
N HIS A 69 4.01 3.53 -12.44
CA HIS A 69 3.58 4.66 -11.62
C HIS A 69 3.63 5.95 -12.44
N GLN A 70 2.57 6.77 -12.43
CA GLN A 70 2.50 8.01 -13.23
C GLN A 70 3.74 8.92 -13.04
N THR A 71 4.19 9.08 -11.80
CA THR A 71 5.41 9.85 -11.48
C THR A 71 6.72 9.16 -11.88
N LEU A 72 6.81 7.83 -11.75
CA LEU A 72 8.07 7.11 -11.98
C LEU A 72 8.21 6.64 -13.44
N LYS A 73 7.09 6.59 -14.19
CA LYS A 73 6.93 5.94 -15.51
C LYS A 73 7.33 4.46 -15.56
N ARG A 74 7.55 3.85 -14.40
CA ARG A 74 7.98 2.45 -14.21
C ARG A 74 7.39 1.84 -12.94
N PRO A 75 7.47 0.51 -12.76
CA PRO A 75 7.01 -0.14 -11.56
C PRO A 75 7.83 0.28 -10.32
N PRO A 76 7.19 0.47 -9.15
CA PRO A 76 7.85 0.92 -7.92
C PRO A 76 9.03 0.07 -7.44
N ALA A 77 9.05 -1.24 -7.73
CA ALA A 77 10.12 -2.14 -7.29
C ALA A 77 11.30 -2.21 -8.28
N THR A 78 11.27 -1.45 -9.38
CA THR A 78 12.42 -1.40 -10.30
C THR A 78 13.58 -0.61 -9.68
N PRO A 79 14.82 -1.11 -9.74
CA PRO A 79 15.99 -0.37 -9.28
C PRO A 79 16.11 0.98 -9.97
N ILE A 80 16.56 1.99 -9.23
CA ILE A 80 16.95 3.28 -9.82
C ILE A 80 18.35 3.08 -10.38
N THR A 81 18.45 2.71 -11.65
CA THR A 81 19.68 2.83 -12.44
C THR A 81 20.00 4.29 -12.71
#